data_AF-A0A8C4VIQ3-F1
#
_entry.id   AF-A0A8C4VIQ3-F1
#
_cell.length_a   1.000
_cell.length_b   1.000
_cell.length_c   1.000
_cell.angle_alpha   90.00
_cell.angle_beta   90.00
_cell.angle_gamma   90.00
#
_symmetry.space_group_name_H-M   'P 1'
#
loop_
_entity.id
_entity.type
_entity.pdbx_description
1 polymer ?
#
loop_
_entity_poly.entity_id
_entity_poly.type
_entity_poly.pdbx_seq_one_letter_code
_entity_poly.pdbx_strand_id
1 'polypeptide(L)'
;LCPDFSHLLTGHPTYNNKPGPVQVLIVKDDHSFELDEAALNRILLSEAVRDKEVVAVSVAGAFRKGKSFLMDFMLRYMYNKETIDWLGDYNEPLTGFSWRGGSERETTGIQIWSELFLVDKPDGKKVAVLLMDTQGTFDSQSTLRDSATVFALSTMISSIQVVRYRNPPLDIKNNCLLYWIARGVHKGRQAGAWAPPIIIGGTELIWPQGCRRS
;
A
#
# COMPACT_ATOMS: atom_id res chain seq x y z
N LEU A 1 -48.48 14.30 -15.59
CA LEU A 1 -48.38 13.53 -14.33
C LEU A 1 -47.14 12.68 -14.42
N CYS A 2 -46.00 13.22 -13.98
CA CYS A 2 -44.76 12.43 -13.85
C CYS A 2 -44.85 11.61 -12.55
N PRO A 3 -44.41 10.36 -12.52
CA PRO A 3 -44.37 9.59 -11.28
C PRO A 3 -43.32 10.16 -10.34
N ASP A 4 -43.71 10.32 -9.07
CA ASP A 4 -42.86 10.74 -7.97
C ASP A 4 -41.96 9.58 -7.53
N PHE A 5 -40.65 9.77 -7.65
CA PHE A 5 -39.61 8.80 -7.29
C PHE A 5 -39.03 9.05 -5.88
N SER A 6 -39.67 9.89 -5.06
CA SER A 6 -39.26 10.21 -3.68
C SER A 6 -39.08 8.99 -2.76
N HIS A 7 -39.65 7.84 -3.11
CA HIS A 7 -39.55 6.60 -2.34
C HIS A 7 -38.37 5.67 -2.71
N LEU A 8 -37.56 5.99 -3.72
CA LEU A 8 -36.41 5.15 -4.15
C LEU A 8 -35.05 5.56 -3.54
N LEU A 9 -35.04 6.51 -2.59
CA LEU A 9 -33.83 6.98 -1.90
C LEU A 9 -33.65 6.42 -0.48
N THR A 10 -34.16 5.22 -0.18
CA THR A 10 -33.83 4.54 1.08
C THR A 10 -32.68 3.57 0.87
N GLY A 11 -31.46 4.00 1.22
CA GLY A 11 -30.37 3.06 1.54
C GLY A 11 -29.01 3.28 0.88
N HIS A 12 -28.66 4.47 0.39
CA HIS A 12 -27.24 4.74 0.11
C HIS A 12 -26.53 5.06 1.43
N PRO A 13 -25.45 4.34 1.79
CA PRO A 13 -24.62 4.72 2.93
C PRO A 13 -24.11 6.14 2.68
N THR A 14 -24.43 7.06 3.57
CA THR A 14 -23.84 8.40 3.57
C THR A 14 -22.37 8.25 3.92
N TYR A 15 -21.52 8.10 2.90
CA TYR A 15 -20.08 8.10 3.08
C TYR A 15 -19.63 9.48 3.53
N ASN A 16 -18.81 9.53 4.59
CA ASN A 16 -18.04 10.71 4.92
C ASN A 16 -17.25 11.13 3.67
N ASN A 17 -17.55 12.30 3.10
CA ASN A 17 -16.89 12.88 1.91
C ASN A 17 -15.41 13.25 2.13
N LYS A 18 -14.78 12.78 3.21
CA LYS A 18 -13.38 13.06 3.51
C LYS A 18 -12.49 11.91 3.02
N PRO A 19 -11.37 12.22 2.34
CA PRO A 19 -10.38 11.22 1.97
C PRO A 19 -9.91 10.40 3.18
N GLY A 20 -9.69 9.11 2.98
CA GLY A 20 -9.32 8.21 4.06
C GLY A 20 -8.78 6.86 3.56
N PRO A 21 -8.26 6.03 4.47
CA PRO A 21 -7.81 4.70 4.14
C PRO A 21 -9.01 3.79 3.83
N VAL A 22 -8.89 3.01 2.76
CA VAL A 22 -9.91 2.06 2.29
C VAL A 22 -9.29 0.68 2.24
N GLN A 23 -9.87 -0.25 2.98
CA GLN A 23 -9.45 -1.65 2.98
C GLN A 23 -9.81 -2.28 1.63
N VAL A 24 -8.83 -2.85 0.93
CA VAL A 24 -9.05 -3.51 -0.36
C VAL A 24 -8.74 -5.00 -0.33
N LEU A 25 -7.75 -5.43 0.46
CA LEU A 25 -7.48 -6.85 0.68
C LEU A 25 -7.71 -7.16 2.15
N ILE A 26 -8.63 -8.07 2.45
CA ILE A 26 -8.96 -8.51 3.81
C ILE A 26 -8.35 -9.89 4.02
N VAL A 27 -7.63 -10.07 5.12
CA VAL A 27 -7.17 -11.38 5.60
C VAL A 27 -8.12 -11.81 6.71
N LYS A 28 -8.87 -12.90 6.50
CA LYS A 28 -9.81 -13.44 7.47
C LYS A 28 -9.11 -14.32 8.49
N ASP A 29 -9.80 -14.60 9.60
CA ASP A 29 -9.28 -15.45 10.69
C ASP A 29 -9.02 -16.90 10.25
N ASP A 30 -9.70 -17.37 9.20
CA ASP A 30 -9.47 -18.68 8.58
C ASP A 30 -8.30 -18.70 7.57
N HIS A 31 -7.50 -17.63 7.53
CA HIS A 31 -6.40 -17.42 6.59
C HIS A 31 -6.83 -17.40 5.10
N SER A 32 -8.11 -17.12 4.83
CA SER A 32 -8.59 -16.79 3.49
C SER A 32 -8.40 -15.30 3.18
N PHE A 33 -8.33 -14.98 1.89
CA PHE A 33 -8.18 -13.61 1.39
C PHE A 33 -9.43 -13.21 0.64
N GLU A 34 -9.94 -12.02 0.94
CA GLU A 34 -11.06 -11.41 0.22
C GLU A 34 -10.63 -10.07 -0.36
N LEU A 35 -10.96 -9.84 -1.62
CA LEU A 35 -10.71 -8.58 -2.33
C LEU A 35 -12.02 -7.79 -2.38
N ASP A 36 -12.01 -6.56 -1.87
CA ASP A 36 -13.12 -5.63 -2.05
C ASP A 36 -13.02 -4.96 -3.44
N GLU A 37 -13.46 -5.70 -4.46
CA GLU A 37 -13.49 -5.24 -5.84
C GLU A 37 -14.35 -3.99 -6.01
N ALA A 38 -15.44 -3.86 -5.25
CA ALA A 38 -16.34 -2.71 -5.34
C ALA A 38 -15.64 -1.43 -4.87
N ALA A 39 -14.90 -1.49 -3.76
CA ALA A 39 -14.09 -0.38 -3.27
C ALA A 39 -12.96 -0.03 -4.24
N LEU A 40 -12.27 -1.04 -4.78
CA LEU A 40 -11.18 -0.82 -5.72
C LEU A 40 -11.68 -0.19 -7.03
N ASN A 41 -12.78 -0.69 -7.59
CA ASN A 41 -13.40 -0.16 -8.79
C ASN A 41 -13.87 1.28 -8.59
N ARG A 42 -14.46 1.59 -7.44
CA ARG A 42 -14.88 2.96 -7.11
C ARG A 42 -13.72 3.95 -7.16
N ILE A 43 -12.54 3.53 -6.69
CA ILE A 43 -11.34 4.37 -6.59
C ILE A 43 -10.63 4.47 -7.95
N LEU A 44 -10.36 3.33 -8.60
CA LEU A 44 -9.56 3.27 -9.82
C LEU A 44 -10.34 3.53 -11.13
N LEU A 45 -11.66 3.29 -11.15
CA LEU A 45 -12.48 3.46 -12.36
C LEU A 45 -13.28 4.76 -12.37
N SER A 46 -12.98 5.69 -11.45
CA SER A 46 -13.57 7.03 -11.50
C SER A 46 -13.16 7.75 -12.79
N GLU A 47 -14.09 8.50 -13.38
CA GLU A 47 -13.90 9.18 -14.68
C GLU A 47 -12.66 10.09 -14.68
N ALA A 48 -12.34 10.68 -13.52
CA ALA A 48 -11.18 11.54 -13.35
C ALA A 48 -9.83 10.81 -13.49
N VAL A 49 -9.75 9.49 -13.32
CA VAL A 49 -8.47 8.75 -13.27
C VAL A 49 -8.39 7.52 -14.16
N ARG A 50 -9.53 6.95 -14.59
CA ARG A 50 -9.61 5.65 -15.28
C ARG A 50 -8.74 5.51 -16.54
N ASP A 51 -8.50 6.61 -17.25
CA ASP A 51 -7.73 6.63 -18.50
C ASP A 51 -6.30 7.15 -18.32
N LYS A 52 -5.83 7.28 -17.07
CA LYS A 52 -4.48 7.79 -16.75
C LYS A 52 -3.55 6.64 -16.38
N GLU A 53 -2.28 6.79 -16.72
CA GLU A 53 -1.24 5.90 -16.20
C GLU A 53 -1.20 6.01 -14.66
N VAL A 54 -1.07 4.87 -13.99
CA VAL A 54 -1.04 4.80 -12.52
C VAL A 54 0.38 4.55 -12.03
N VAL A 55 0.81 5.32 -11.02
CA VAL A 55 2.02 5.07 -10.23
C VAL A 55 1.57 4.59 -8.86
N ALA A 56 1.76 3.30 -8.58
CA ALA A 56 1.40 2.73 -7.28
C ALA A 56 2.62 2.68 -6.36
N VAL A 57 2.55 3.38 -5.23
CA VAL A 57 3.58 3.41 -4.18
C VAL A 57 3.10 2.58 -3.00
N SER A 58 3.84 1.54 -2.68
CA SER A 58 3.57 0.63 -1.57
C SER A 58 4.65 0.72 -0.52
N VAL A 59 4.28 0.70 0.76
CA VAL A 59 5.22 0.56 1.88
C VAL A 59 5.00 -0.79 2.54
N ALA A 60 6.02 -1.64 2.55
CA ALA A 60 6.01 -2.94 3.18
C ALA A 60 7.21 -3.14 4.11
N GLY A 61 7.11 -4.12 4.99
CA GLY A 61 8.15 -4.42 5.98
C GLY A 61 7.57 -4.87 7.30
N ALA A 62 8.46 -5.15 8.25
CA ALA A 62 8.11 -5.77 9.52
C ALA A 62 7.01 -5.00 10.28
N PHE A 63 6.24 -5.74 11.07
CA PHE A 63 5.24 -5.19 11.97
C PHE A 63 5.83 -4.19 12.99
N ARG A 64 5.05 -3.15 13.33
CA ARG A 64 5.39 -2.04 14.25
C ARG A 64 6.65 -1.22 13.90
N LYS A 65 7.00 -1.08 12.62
CA LYS A 65 8.14 -0.25 12.18
C LYS A 65 7.77 1.15 11.69
N GLY A 66 6.54 1.61 11.92
CA GLY A 66 6.10 2.95 11.50
C GLY A 66 5.94 3.09 9.99
N LYS A 67 5.32 2.11 9.33
CA LYS A 67 5.01 2.15 7.88
C LYS A 67 3.96 3.20 7.57
N SER A 68 2.80 3.09 8.22
CA SER A 68 1.69 4.04 8.11
C SER A 68 2.12 5.46 8.51
N PHE A 69 2.98 5.61 9.53
CA PHE A 69 3.60 6.89 9.88
C PHE A 69 4.42 7.51 8.73
N LEU A 70 5.22 6.72 8.01
CA LEU A 70 5.94 7.20 6.81
C LEU A 70 4.95 7.57 5.70
N MET A 71 3.90 6.78 5.51
CA MET A 71 2.88 7.03 4.50
C MET A 71 2.08 8.30 4.76
N ASP A 72 1.81 8.64 6.01
CA ASP A 72 1.12 9.89 6.32
C ASP A 72 1.97 11.12 5.98
N PHE A 73 3.31 11.04 6.09
CA PHE A 73 4.18 12.09 5.57
C PHE A 73 4.15 12.17 4.04
N MET A 74 4.04 11.02 3.37
CA MET A 74 3.82 11.01 1.91
C MET A 74 2.48 11.66 1.58
N LEU A 75 1.41 11.39 2.33
CA LEU A 75 0.12 12.06 2.17
C LEU A 75 0.25 13.58 2.33
N ARG A 76 0.89 14.04 3.41
CA ARG A 76 1.14 15.49 3.61
C ARG A 76 1.89 16.10 2.42
N TYR A 77 2.93 15.43 1.93
CA TYR A 77 3.64 15.88 0.74
C TYR A 77 2.72 15.96 -0.48
N MET A 78 1.92 14.93 -0.74
CA MET A 78 1.05 14.88 -1.91
C MET A 78 -0.03 15.98 -1.88
N TYR A 79 -0.58 16.29 -0.71
CA TYR A 79 -1.55 17.38 -0.55
C TYR A 79 -0.92 18.77 -0.62
N ASN A 80 0.34 18.92 -0.19
CA ASN A 80 1.00 20.23 -0.05
C ASN A 80 2.20 20.41 -1.01
N LYS A 81 2.29 19.63 -2.09
CA LYS A 81 3.45 19.57 -2.99
C LYS A 81 3.85 20.90 -3.63
N GLU A 82 2.93 21.86 -3.71
CA GLU A 82 3.13 23.18 -4.30
C GLU A 82 3.66 24.21 -3.29
N THR A 83 3.68 23.85 -2.01
CA THR A 83 4.15 24.70 -0.91
C THR A 83 5.60 24.40 -0.56
N ILE A 84 6.36 25.42 -0.17
CA ILE A 84 7.74 25.26 0.30
C ILE A 84 7.77 24.49 1.62
N ASP A 85 6.79 24.75 2.50
CA ASP A 85 6.66 24.15 3.83
C ASP A 85 5.63 23.01 3.84
N TRP A 86 5.80 22.05 2.92
CA TRP A 86 4.87 20.92 2.76
C TRP A 86 4.76 20.02 3.98
N LEU A 87 5.74 20.08 4.89
CA LEU A 87 5.81 19.25 6.09
C LEU A 87 4.68 19.59 7.08
N GLY A 88 4.14 20.81 6.98
CA GLY A 88 3.12 21.35 7.86
C GLY A 88 3.70 21.92 9.16
N ASP A 89 2.82 22.45 10.00
CA ASP A 89 3.22 22.97 11.32
C ASP A 89 3.79 21.83 12.19
N TYR A 90 4.87 22.12 12.92
CA TYR A 90 5.46 21.20 13.90
C TYR A 90 4.49 20.73 14.97
N ASN A 91 3.43 21.50 15.25
CA ASN A 91 2.39 21.17 16.22
C ASN A 91 1.16 20.48 15.58
N GLU A 92 1.10 20.39 14.25
CA GLU A 92 -0.01 19.75 13.57
C GLU A 92 0.08 18.22 13.69
N PRO A 93 -0.99 17.54 14.16
CA PRO A 93 -0.99 16.08 14.27
C PRO A 93 -0.97 15.43 12.88
N LEU A 94 -0.24 14.32 12.77
CA LEU A 94 -0.15 13.55 11.53
C LEU A 94 -1.41 12.69 11.40
N THR A 95 -2.17 12.92 10.33
CA THR A 95 -3.44 12.24 10.04
C THR A 95 -3.35 11.56 8.67
N GLY A 96 -4.06 10.44 8.51
CA GLY A 96 -3.96 9.62 7.31
C GLY A 96 -4.40 8.18 7.58
N PHE A 97 -3.51 7.23 7.28
CA PHE A 97 -3.68 5.84 7.65
C PHE A 97 -3.71 5.70 9.17
N SER A 98 -4.50 4.77 9.71
CA SER A 98 -4.51 4.58 11.17
C SER A 98 -3.14 4.09 11.64
N TRP A 99 -2.54 4.81 12.60
CA TRP A 99 -1.34 4.38 13.29
C TRP A 99 -1.43 4.72 14.77
N ARG A 100 -1.02 3.77 15.62
CA ARG A 100 -0.93 3.96 17.07
C ARG A 100 0.34 3.34 17.64
N GLY A 101 0.90 3.94 18.69
CA GLY A 101 1.89 3.28 19.57
C GLY A 101 1.24 2.11 20.35
N GLY A 102 2.03 1.12 20.80
CA GLY A 102 1.49 -0.14 21.40
C GLY A 102 2.06 -1.45 20.83
N SER A 103 1.56 -2.60 21.27
CA SER A 103 1.96 -3.94 20.81
C SER A 103 0.93 -4.60 19.88
N GLU A 104 -0.29 -4.06 19.81
CA GLU A 104 -1.39 -4.62 19.03
C GLU A 104 -1.40 -4.16 17.57
N ARG A 105 -2.10 -4.95 16.75
CA ARG A 105 -2.22 -4.78 15.31
C ARG A 105 -3.15 -3.63 14.98
N GLU A 106 -2.80 -2.90 13.92
CA GLU A 106 -3.60 -1.77 13.43
C GLU A 106 -4.02 -2.02 11.97
N THR A 107 -3.10 -2.43 11.08
CA THR A 107 -3.38 -2.71 9.66
C THR A 107 -3.42 -4.21 9.39
N THR A 108 -4.52 -4.74 8.87
CA THR A 108 -4.65 -6.10 8.32
C THR A 108 -4.73 -6.03 6.79
N GLY A 109 -4.17 -7.01 6.07
CA GLY A 109 -4.18 -7.06 4.60
C GLY A 109 -3.56 -5.84 3.90
N ILE A 110 -4.30 -5.21 2.97
CA ILE A 110 -3.86 -4.03 2.19
C ILE A 110 -4.93 -2.95 2.23
N GLN A 111 -4.50 -1.74 2.57
CA GLN A 111 -5.30 -0.51 2.49
C GLN A 111 -4.75 0.40 1.41
N ILE A 112 -5.64 1.13 0.74
CA ILE A 112 -5.27 2.18 -0.20
C ILE A 112 -5.88 3.50 0.22
N TRP A 113 -5.25 4.61 -0.15
CA TRP A 113 -5.88 5.92 0.03
C TRP A 113 -7.04 6.09 -0.95
N SER A 114 -8.18 6.61 -0.49
CA SER A 114 -9.39 6.75 -1.31
C SER A 114 -9.25 7.76 -2.45
N GLU A 115 -8.28 8.67 -2.36
CA GLU A 115 -8.03 9.72 -3.34
C GLU A 115 -6.75 9.44 -4.11
N LEU A 116 -6.81 9.43 -5.45
CA LEU A 116 -5.63 9.38 -6.29
C LEU A 116 -5.15 10.79 -6.59
N PHE A 117 -3.84 10.99 -6.44
CA PHE A 117 -3.25 12.30 -6.69
C PHE A 117 -2.83 12.42 -8.14
N LEU A 118 -3.33 13.45 -8.82
CA LEU A 118 -2.89 13.76 -10.18
C LEU A 118 -1.58 14.55 -10.14
N VAL A 119 -0.56 14.03 -10.82
CA VAL A 119 0.78 14.64 -10.88
C VAL A 119 1.17 14.82 -12.34
N ASP A 120 1.58 16.04 -12.68
CA ASP A 120 2.17 16.37 -13.96
C ASP A 120 3.62 15.85 -14.00
N LYS A 121 3.90 15.00 -14.97
CA LYS A 121 5.26 14.57 -15.30
C LYS A 121 5.99 15.70 -16.05
N PRO A 122 7.34 15.72 -16.03
CA PRO A 122 8.12 16.67 -16.81
C PRO A 122 7.87 16.61 -18.32
N ASP A 123 7.34 15.49 -18.84
CA ASP A 123 6.96 15.31 -20.24
C ASP A 123 5.56 15.91 -20.58
N GLY A 124 4.89 16.54 -19.61
CA GLY A 124 3.57 17.14 -19.75
C GLY A 124 2.39 16.17 -19.62
N LYS A 125 2.63 14.87 -19.39
CA LYS A 125 1.56 13.89 -19.13
C LYS A 125 1.13 13.93 -17.67
N LYS A 126 -0.16 13.69 -17.41
CA LYS A 126 -0.69 13.49 -16.06
C LYS A 126 -0.71 12.01 -15.70
N VAL A 127 -0.22 11.69 -14.52
CA VAL A 127 -0.33 10.35 -13.92
C VAL A 127 -1.10 10.39 -12.62
N ALA A 128 -1.76 9.28 -12.31
CA ALA A 128 -2.48 9.10 -11.06
C ALA A 128 -1.60 8.34 -10.06
N VAL A 129 -1.29 8.96 -8.92
CA VAL A 129 -0.48 8.34 -7.86
C VAL A 129 -1.40 7.68 -6.83
N LEU A 130 -1.19 6.38 -6.61
CA LEU A 130 -1.90 5.56 -5.63
C LEU A 130 -0.96 5.23 -4.47
N LEU A 131 -1.41 5.47 -3.23
CA LEU A 131 -0.66 5.09 -2.02
C LEU A 131 -1.29 3.84 -1.40
N MET A 132 -0.46 2.83 -1.12
CA MET A 132 -0.85 1.52 -0.59
C MET A 132 -0.12 1.22 0.72
N ASP A 133 -0.86 1.09 1.82
CA ASP A 133 -0.34 0.61 3.11
C ASP A 133 -0.59 -0.90 3.23
N THR A 134 0.39 -1.60 3.75
CA THR A 134 0.35 -3.07 3.84
C THR A 134 0.50 -3.52 5.28
N GLN A 135 -0.15 -4.63 5.61
CA GLN A 135 0.06 -5.31 6.88
C GLN A 135 1.54 -5.59 7.08
N GLY A 136 1.99 -5.37 8.32
CA GLY A 136 3.36 -5.71 8.69
C GLY A 136 3.59 -7.21 8.65
N THR A 137 4.68 -7.62 8.02
CA THR A 137 5.10 -9.02 8.03
C THR A 137 5.52 -9.43 9.45
N PHE A 138 5.25 -10.67 9.84
CA PHE A 138 5.66 -11.31 11.11
C PHE A 138 5.03 -10.74 12.38
N ASP A 139 3.73 -10.51 12.37
CA ASP A 139 2.92 -10.31 13.56
C ASP A 139 2.42 -11.66 14.15
N SER A 140 2.01 -11.66 15.41
CA SER A 140 1.83 -12.88 16.23
C SER A 140 0.67 -13.81 15.86
N GLN A 141 -0.27 -13.35 15.03
CA GLN A 141 -1.50 -14.09 14.67
C GLN A 141 -1.56 -14.46 13.18
N SER A 142 -0.53 -14.19 12.38
CA SER A 142 -0.55 -14.40 10.92
C SER A 142 0.48 -15.42 10.53
N THR A 143 0.09 -16.27 9.58
CA THR A 143 0.99 -17.29 9.08
C THR A 143 2.06 -16.68 8.17
N LEU A 144 3.13 -17.43 7.94
CA LEU A 144 4.12 -17.06 6.92
C LEU A 144 3.46 -16.90 5.55
N ARG A 145 2.43 -17.69 5.25
CA ARG A 145 1.66 -17.63 4.00
C ARG A 145 0.89 -16.32 3.88
N ASP A 146 0.30 -15.82 4.97
CA ASP A 146 -0.44 -14.55 4.98
C ASP A 146 0.48 -13.38 4.69
N SER A 147 1.59 -13.31 5.44
CA SER A 147 2.64 -12.31 5.23
C SER A 147 3.21 -12.38 3.81
N ALA A 148 3.44 -13.58 3.28
CA ALA A 148 3.95 -13.78 1.93
C ALA A 148 2.97 -13.28 0.87
N THR A 149 1.68 -13.57 1.05
CA THR A 149 0.64 -13.24 0.08
C THR A 149 0.41 -11.73 0.02
N VAL A 150 0.28 -11.06 1.17
CA VAL A 150 0.17 -9.59 1.25
C VAL A 150 1.38 -8.92 0.59
N PHE A 151 2.59 -9.38 0.92
CA PHE A 151 3.81 -8.80 0.38
C PHE A 151 3.96 -9.06 -1.15
N ALA A 152 3.62 -10.26 -1.61
CA ALA A 152 3.66 -10.58 -3.03
C ALA A 152 2.65 -9.75 -3.82
N LEU A 153 1.40 -9.66 -3.35
CA LEU A 153 0.36 -8.85 -3.98
C LEU A 153 0.75 -7.37 -4.02
N SER A 154 1.23 -6.80 -2.90
CA SER A 154 1.67 -5.41 -2.87
C SER A 154 2.81 -5.15 -3.86
N THR A 155 3.74 -6.10 -4.00
CA THR A 155 4.87 -6.01 -4.93
C THR A 155 4.43 -6.17 -6.38
N MET A 156 3.42 -6.99 -6.67
CA MET A 156 2.92 -7.17 -8.04
C MET A 156 2.09 -5.97 -8.52
N ILE A 157 1.37 -5.31 -7.61
CA ILE A 157 0.52 -4.16 -7.93
C ILE A 157 1.32 -2.85 -7.95
N SER A 158 2.33 -2.72 -7.10
CA SER A 158 3.09 -1.48 -6.99
C SER A 158 4.05 -1.27 -8.15
N SER A 159 4.26 0.01 -8.49
CA SER A 159 5.35 0.49 -9.35
C SER A 159 6.56 0.92 -8.53
N ILE A 160 6.36 1.25 -7.26
CA ILE A 160 7.42 1.56 -6.30
C ILE A 160 7.11 0.80 -5.01
N GLN A 161 8.03 -0.04 -4.57
CA GLN A 161 7.90 -0.81 -3.33
C GLN A 161 8.97 -0.34 -2.35
N VAL A 162 8.56 0.47 -1.36
CA VAL A 162 9.42 0.87 -0.25
C VAL A 162 9.45 -0.27 0.75
N VAL A 163 10.64 -0.80 1.04
CA VAL A 163 10.82 -1.87 2.03
C VAL A 163 11.58 -1.33 3.24
N ARG A 164 10.93 -1.38 4.40
CA ARG A 164 11.51 -0.92 5.66
C ARG A 164 12.13 -2.08 6.45
N TYR A 165 13.42 -1.98 6.71
CA TYR A 165 14.20 -2.93 7.51
C TYR A 165 14.66 -2.31 8.84
N ARG A 166 14.92 -3.13 9.87
CA ARG A 166 15.68 -2.71 11.06
C ARG A 166 16.60 -3.83 11.55
N ASN A 167 17.90 -3.60 11.47
CA ASN A 167 19.03 -4.40 11.98
C ASN A 167 19.10 -5.88 11.52
N PRO A 168 20.22 -6.34 10.93
CA PRO A 168 20.31 -7.63 10.27
C PRO A 168 20.08 -8.91 11.12
N PRO A 169 20.39 -9.00 12.44
CA PRO A 169 20.30 -10.30 13.13
C PRO A 169 18.88 -10.70 13.54
N LEU A 170 17.94 -9.75 13.69
CA LEU A 170 16.57 -10.03 14.16
C LEU A 170 15.56 -10.20 13.02
N ASP A 171 15.94 -9.84 11.78
CA ASP A 171 15.04 -9.77 10.63
C ASP A 171 15.28 -10.89 9.60
N ILE A 172 16.00 -11.96 9.98
CA ILE A 172 16.42 -13.04 9.07
C ILE A 172 15.22 -13.69 8.37
N LYS A 173 14.10 -13.93 9.07
CA LYS A 173 12.91 -14.53 8.45
C LYS A 173 12.22 -13.59 7.45
N ASN A 174 12.17 -12.29 7.77
CA ASN A 174 11.74 -11.24 6.82
C ASN A 174 12.63 -11.22 5.60
N ASN A 175 13.94 -11.20 5.81
CA ASN A 175 14.91 -11.14 4.74
C ASN A 175 14.85 -12.40 3.85
N CYS A 176 14.66 -13.59 4.42
CA CYS A 176 14.45 -14.82 3.67
C CYS A 176 13.13 -14.81 2.90
N LEU A 177 12.02 -14.36 3.51
CA LEU A 177 10.74 -14.27 2.82
C LEU A 177 10.79 -13.26 1.66
N LEU A 178 11.34 -12.08 1.91
CA LEU A 178 11.60 -11.06 0.90
C LEU A 178 12.53 -11.58 -0.20
N TYR A 179 13.60 -12.28 0.16
CA TYR A 179 14.49 -12.93 -0.80
C TYR A 179 13.73 -13.90 -1.71
N TRP A 180 12.90 -14.77 -1.14
CA TRP A 180 12.14 -15.75 -1.90
C TRP A 180 11.07 -15.09 -2.79
N ILE A 181 10.36 -14.08 -2.29
CA ILE A 181 9.35 -13.36 -3.08
C ILE A 181 10.04 -12.51 -4.15
N ALA A 182 11.08 -11.75 -3.82
CA ALA A 182 11.84 -10.97 -4.79
C ALA A 182 12.43 -11.88 -5.89
N ARG A 183 12.95 -13.05 -5.52
CA ARG A 183 13.46 -14.05 -6.48
C ARG A 183 12.35 -14.68 -7.32
N GLY A 184 11.21 -15.01 -6.72
CA GLY A 184 10.03 -15.54 -7.41
C GLY A 184 9.45 -14.54 -8.41
N VAL A 185 9.25 -13.30 -7.96
CA VAL A 185 8.81 -12.18 -8.79
C VAL A 185 9.83 -11.88 -9.89
N HIS A 186 11.13 -11.88 -9.60
CA HIS A 186 12.19 -11.71 -10.61
C HIS A 186 12.18 -12.82 -11.67
N LYS A 187 11.96 -14.09 -11.27
CA LYS A 187 11.81 -15.20 -12.23
C LYS A 187 10.55 -15.03 -13.09
N GLY A 188 9.43 -14.61 -12.51
CA GLY A 188 8.21 -14.29 -13.27
C GLY A 188 8.40 -13.12 -14.24
N ARG A 189 9.22 -12.12 -13.89
CA ARG A 189 9.59 -10.99 -14.75
C ARG A 189 10.45 -11.38 -15.95
N GLN A 190 11.41 -12.29 -15.77
CA GLN A 190 12.23 -12.78 -16.89
C GLN A 190 11.44 -13.60 -17.92
N ALA A 191 10.26 -14.10 -17.54
CA ALA A 191 9.32 -14.73 -18.46
C ALA A 191 8.44 -13.72 -19.23
N GLY A 192 8.69 -12.41 -19.09
CA GLY A 192 7.99 -11.35 -19.84
C GLY A 192 6.58 -11.02 -19.34
N ALA A 193 6.19 -11.50 -18.15
CA ALA A 193 4.80 -11.42 -17.70
C ALA A 193 4.42 -10.08 -17.02
N TRP A 194 5.38 -9.27 -16.53
CA TRP A 194 5.09 -8.10 -15.68
C TRP A 194 6.17 -7.00 -15.74
N ALA A 195 5.78 -5.72 -15.57
CA ALA A 195 6.72 -4.59 -15.41
C ALA A 195 7.29 -4.53 -13.97
N PRO A 196 8.59 -4.18 -13.78
CA PRO A 196 9.22 -4.21 -12.45
C PRO A 196 8.90 -2.96 -11.61
N PRO A 197 8.46 -3.08 -10.33
CA PRO A 197 8.57 -1.99 -9.39
C PRO A 197 10.01 -1.61 -9.08
N ILE A 198 10.22 -0.31 -8.84
CA ILE A 198 11.42 0.23 -8.22
C ILE A 198 11.35 -0.09 -6.72
N ILE A 199 12.24 -0.95 -6.24
CA ILE A 199 12.34 -1.27 -4.81
C ILE A 199 13.29 -0.27 -4.16
N ILE A 200 12.80 0.51 -3.20
CA ILE A 200 13.60 1.48 -2.45
C ILE A 200 13.77 0.95 -1.03
N GLY A 201 14.99 0.52 -0.70
CA GLY A 201 15.38 0.06 0.63
C GLY A 201 16.85 0.41 0.87
N GLY A 202 17.17 0.90 2.07
CA GLY A 202 18.51 1.31 2.46
C GLY A 202 19.46 0.13 2.60
N THR A 203 19.93 -0.40 1.47
CA THR A 203 21.16 -1.14 1.22
C THR A 203 21.07 -1.54 -0.25
N GLU A 204 22.16 -1.36 -1.00
CA GLU A 204 22.35 -2.09 -2.25
C GLU A 204 21.88 -3.53 -2.06
N LEU A 205 21.29 -4.11 -3.10
CA LEU A 205 21.01 -5.54 -3.21
C LEU A 205 22.32 -6.35 -3.09
N ILE A 206 22.91 -6.40 -1.90
CA ILE A 206 23.96 -7.34 -1.56
C ILE A 206 23.23 -8.65 -1.35
N TRP A 207 23.25 -9.49 -2.39
CA TRP A 207 22.83 -10.88 -2.26
C TRP A 207 23.59 -11.51 -1.08
N PRO A 208 22.91 -11.93 0.01
CA PRO A 208 23.59 -12.69 1.02
C PRO A 208 23.92 -14.05 0.40
N GLN A 209 25.20 -14.30 0.17
CA GLN A 209 25.78 -15.61 -0.18
C GLN A 209 25.56 -16.69 0.92
N GLY A 210 24.65 -16.48 1.87
CA GLY A 210 24.59 -17.18 3.15
C GLY A 210 23.39 -18.10 3.39
N CYS A 211 22.57 -18.41 2.38
CA CYS A 211 21.52 -19.42 2.54
C CYS A 211 21.89 -20.69 1.77
N ARG A 212 22.94 -21.38 2.24
CA ARG A 212 23.18 -22.79 1.90
C ARG A 212 22.40 -23.66 2.87
N ARG A 213 21.71 -24.64 2.29
CA ARG A 213 20.90 -25.68 2.93
C ARG A 213 21.50 -26.17 4.26
N SER A 214 20.68 -26.15 5.33
CA SER A 214 20.70 -27.20 6.35
C SER A 214 19.48 -28.08 6.12
#